data_AF-A0AAT9RKY2-F1
#
_entry.id   AF-A0AAT9RKY2-F1
#
_cell.length_a   1.000
_cell.length_b   1.000
_cell.length_c   1.000
_cell.angle_alpha   90.00
_cell.angle_beta   90.00
_cell.angle_gamma   90.00
#
_symmetry.space_group_name_H-M   'P 1'
#
loop_
_entity.id
_entity.type
_entity.pdbx_description
1 polymer ?
#
loop_
_entity_poly.entity_id
_entity_poly.type
_entity_poly.pdbx_seq_one_letter_code
_entity_poly.pdbx_strand_id
1 'polypeptide(L)'
;MDRSHARGIRVIGATLTPYGDHGAYTAAREGVRQAGNASIRGGGIFDAVADWTGPSATPSARIGSVPPTTPATTSTSTTRGMRALADAIDLSDVTP
;
A
#
# COMPACT_ATOMS: atom_id res chain seq x y z
N MET A 1 -8.13 7.26 14.86
CA MET A 1 -7.18 8.38 14.67
C MET A 1 -7.12 9.30 15.86
N ASP A 2 -8.25 9.45 16.57
CA ASP A 2 -8.44 10.35 17.69
C ASP A 2 -7.33 10.30 18.75
N ARG A 3 -6.85 9.10 19.13
CA ARG A 3 -5.72 8.99 20.09
C ARG A 3 -4.42 9.59 19.55
N SER A 4 -4.12 9.40 18.27
CA SER A 4 -2.91 9.93 17.63
C SER A 4 -3.02 11.44 17.45
N HIS A 5 -4.16 11.91 16.94
CA HIS A 5 -4.44 13.32 16.74
C HIS A 5 -4.46 14.11 18.05
N ALA A 6 -4.98 13.54 19.14
CA ALA A 6 -4.89 14.13 20.49
C ALA A 6 -3.45 14.34 20.98
N ARG A 7 -2.46 13.71 20.34
CA ARG A 7 -1.02 13.86 20.63
C ARG A 7 -0.28 14.66 19.55
N GLY A 8 -1.00 15.27 18.60
CA GLY A 8 -0.39 15.99 17.48
C GLY A 8 0.33 15.07 16.47
N ILE A 9 0.02 13.77 16.46
CA ILE A 9 0.65 12.79 15.57
C ILE A 9 -0.19 12.66 14.31
N ARG A 10 0.39 12.99 13.15
CA ARG A 10 -0.18 12.70 11.82
C ARG A 10 -0.12 11.20 11.54
N VAL A 11 -1.12 10.67 10.85
CA VAL A 11 -1.27 9.26 10.51
C VAL A 11 -1.44 9.10 9.00
N ILE A 12 -0.47 8.42 8.39
CA ILE A 12 -0.45 8.11 6.96
C ILE A 12 -0.92 6.67 6.77
N GLY A 13 -1.90 6.47 5.90
CA GLY A 13 -2.37 5.15 5.49
C GLY A 13 -1.58 4.63 4.30
N ALA A 14 -1.54 3.31 4.11
CA ALA A 14 -0.95 2.71 2.93
C ALA A 14 -1.87 1.67 2.31
N THR A 15 -1.88 1.57 0.98
CA THR A 15 -2.69 0.55 0.29
C THR A 15 -2.15 -0.85 0.52
N LEU A 16 -3.04 -1.84 0.65
CA LEU A 16 -2.70 -3.25 0.76
C LEU A 16 -2.07 -3.76 -0.55
N THR A 17 -0.85 -4.27 -0.49
CA THR A 17 -0.14 -4.83 -1.64
C THR A 17 -0.74 -6.16 -2.10
N PRO A 18 -0.57 -6.54 -3.39
CA PRO A 18 -0.94 -7.87 -3.86
C PRO A 18 -0.26 -8.97 -3.04
N TYR A 19 -0.96 -10.08 -2.81
CA TYR A 19 -0.45 -11.23 -2.07
C TYR A 19 -0.83 -12.57 -2.75
N GLY A 20 -0.93 -12.55 -4.08
CA GLY A 20 -1.36 -13.68 -4.92
C GLY A 20 -0.57 -14.99 -4.70
N ASP A 21 0.70 -14.86 -4.32
CA ASP A 21 1.60 -16.00 -4.06
C ASP A 21 1.50 -16.53 -2.60
N HIS A 22 0.63 -15.95 -1.76
CA HIS A 22 0.44 -16.40 -0.38
C HIS A 22 -0.61 -17.53 -0.31
N GLY A 23 -0.38 -18.55 0.52
CA GLY A 23 -1.30 -19.70 0.66
C GLY A 23 -2.71 -19.37 1.18
N ALA A 24 -2.94 -18.12 1.60
CA ALA A 24 -4.23 -17.61 2.04
C ALA A 24 -4.99 -16.87 0.91
N TYR A 25 -4.44 -16.79 -0.29
CA TYR A 25 -5.06 -16.10 -1.41
C TYR A 25 -6.32 -16.81 -1.91
N THR A 26 -7.37 -16.03 -2.12
CA THR A 26 -8.57 -16.42 -2.88
C THR A 26 -9.09 -15.23 -3.66
N ALA A 27 -9.81 -15.45 -4.77
CA ALA A 27 -10.42 -14.37 -5.55
C ALA A 27 -11.38 -13.51 -4.70
N ALA A 28 -12.10 -14.12 -3.75
CA ALA A 28 -12.97 -13.40 -2.81
C ALA A 28 -12.17 -12.44 -1.90
N ARG A 29 -11.04 -12.89 -1.36
CA ARG A 29 -10.19 -12.05 -0.50
C ARG A 29 -9.43 -10.99 -1.29
N GLU A 30 -9.17 -11.22 -2.57
CA GLU A 30 -8.68 -10.17 -3.49
C GLU A 30 -9.73 -9.09 -3.72
N GLY A 31 -11.01 -9.46 -3.88
CA GLY A 31 -12.11 -8.49 -3.94
C GLY A 31 -12.17 -7.60 -2.69
N VAL A 32 -11.98 -8.19 -1.49
CA VAL A 32 -11.89 -7.44 -0.23
C VAL A 32 -10.68 -6.49 -0.23
N ARG A 33 -9.51 -6.94 -0.70
CA ARG A 33 -8.32 -6.09 -0.82
C ARG A 33 -8.58 -4.87 -1.71
N GLN A 34 -9.21 -5.08 -2.86
CA GLN A 34 -9.54 -4.01 -3.80
C GLN A 34 -10.54 -3.01 -3.21
N ALA A 35 -11.61 -3.49 -2.56
CA ALA A 35 -12.59 -2.64 -1.88
C ALA A 35 -11.96 -1.82 -0.74
N GLY A 36 -11.06 -2.45 0.04
CA GLY A 36 -10.28 -1.78 1.07
C GLY A 36 -9.39 -0.68 0.49
N ASN A 37 -8.64 -0.97 -0.58
CA ASN A 37 -7.78 0.03 -1.22
C ASN A 37 -8.58 1.17 -1.86
N ALA A 38 -9.77 0.90 -2.41
CA ALA A 38 -10.67 1.95 -2.90
C ALA A 38 -11.10 2.88 -1.76
N SER A 39 -11.42 2.32 -0.59
CA SER A 39 -11.77 3.10 0.60
C SER A 39 -10.59 3.93 1.12
N ILE A 40 -9.38 3.36 1.13
CA ILE A 40 -8.15 4.06 1.53
C ILE A 40 -7.89 5.25 0.60
N ARG A 41 -7.98 5.05 -0.72
CA ARG A 41 -7.79 6.12 -1.71
C ARG A 41 -8.90 7.16 -1.71
N GLY A 42 -10.10 6.79 -1.30
CA GLY A 42 -11.25 7.69 -1.18
C GLY A 42 -11.03 8.82 -0.18
N GLY A 43 -9.99 8.75 0.66
CA GLY A 43 -9.66 9.78 1.63
C GLY A 43 -10.59 9.77 2.85
N GLY A 44 -10.36 10.69 3.79
CA GLY A 44 -11.17 10.84 5.00
C GLY A 44 -10.93 9.79 6.09
N ILE A 45 -10.18 8.72 5.79
CA ILE A 45 -9.71 7.75 6.78
C ILE A 45 -8.37 8.18 7.36
N PHE A 46 -7.46 8.71 6.53
CA PHE A 46 -6.09 9.09 6.90
C PHE A 46 -5.77 10.54 6.54
N ASP A 47 -4.75 11.09 7.20
CA ASP A 47 -4.26 12.45 6.92
C ASP A 47 -3.58 12.53 5.55
N ALA A 48 -2.93 11.43 5.13
CA ALA A 48 -2.39 11.21 3.80
C ALA A 48 -2.34 9.72 3.46
N VAL A 49 -2.09 9.39 2.20
CA VAL A 49 -2.09 7.99 1.70
C VAL A 49 -0.86 7.71 0.85
N ALA A 50 -0.04 6.75 1.29
CA ALA A 50 1.01 6.15 0.48
C ALA A 50 0.42 5.08 -0.44
N ASP A 51 0.33 5.38 -1.74
CA ASP A 51 -0.20 4.45 -2.73
C ASP A 51 0.87 3.45 -3.21
N TRP A 52 0.99 2.35 -2.48
CA TRP A 52 1.90 1.26 -2.83
C TRP A 52 1.44 0.42 -4.02
N THR A 53 0.22 0.62 -4.51
CA THR A 53 -0.35 -0.13 -5.62
C THR A 53 -0.82 0.81 -6.72
N GLY A 54 -0.39 0.64 -7.97
CA GLY A 54 -0.98 1.43 -9.06
C GLY A 54 -2.49 1.15 -9.20
N PRO A 55 -3.28 2.05 -9.82
CA PRO A 55 -4.71 1.88 -10.05
C PRO A 55 -5.06 0.59 -10.83
N SER A 56 -4.09 0.00 -11.54
CA SER A 56 -4.23 -1.22 -12.34
C SER A 56 -3.54 -2.45 -11.74
N ALA A 57 -3.24 -2.49 -10.43
CA ALA A 57 -2.53 -3.61 -9.82
C ALA A 57 -3.32 -4.93 -9.97
N THR A 58 -2.91 -5.74 -10.94
CA THR A 58 -3.52 -7.05 -11.23
C THR A 58 -3.14 -8.09 -10.16
N PRO A 59 -4.02 -9.06 -9.86
CA PRO A 59 -3.76 -10.09 -8.84
C PRO A 59 -2.51 -10.95 -9.13
N SER A 60 -2.20 -11.09 -10.42
CA SER A 60 -1.08 -11.85 -10.98
C SER A 60 0.14 -11.01 -11.32
N ALA A 61 0.23 -9.76 -10.83
CA ALA A 61 1.47 -9.02 -10.83
C ALA A 61 2.45 -9.79 -9.93
N ARG A 62 3.13 -10.77 -10.53
CA ARG A 62 4.16 -11.57 -9.89
C ARG A 62 5.15 -10.59 -9.32
N ILE A 63 5.62 -10.86 -8.10
CA ILE A 63 6.79 -10.17 -7.58
C ILE A 63 7.90 -10.32 -8.64
N GLY A 64 8.21 -9.23 -9.36
CA GLY A 64 9.22 -9.17 -10.43
C GLY A 64 8.76 -9.19 -11.90
N SER A 65 7.47 -9.17 -12.28
CA SER A 65 7.07 -9.24 -13.71
C SER A 65 6.62 -7.92 -14.39
N VAL A 66 6.79 -6.78 -13.73
CA VAL A 66 6.48 -5.44 -14.26
C VAL A 66 7.72 -4.56 -14.02
N PRO A 67 8.05 -3.56 -14.87
CA PRO A 67 9.13 -2.62 -14.59
C PRO A 67 9.06 -2.09 -13.14
N PRO A 68 10.21 -1.86 -12.49
CA PRO A 68 10.36 -1.71 -11.03
C PRO A 68 9.75 -0.42 -10.44
N THR A 69 8.85 0.24 -11.15
CA THR A 69 8.30 1.55 -10.81
C THR A 69 7.24 1.54 -9.72
N THR A 70 6.84 0.36 -9.19
CA THR A 70 5.88 0.30 -8.08
C THR A 70 6.25 -0.71 -6.98
N PRO A 71 6.00 -0.37 -5.69
CA PRO A 71 6.29 -1.24 -4.55
C PRO A 71 5.56 -2.58 -4.58
N ALA A 72 4.39 -2.62 -5.21
CA ALA A 72 3.57 -3.81 -5.42
C ALA A 72 4.28 -4.98 -6.11
N THR A 73 5.41 -4.74 -6.77
CA THR A 73 6.13 -5.73 -7.58
C THR A 73 7.28 -6.41 -6.84
N THR A 74 7.57 -6.03 -5.60
CA THR A 74 8.71 -6.56 -4.86
C THR A 74 8.27 -7.16 -3.53
N SER A 75 8.77 -8.34 -3.17
CA SER A 75 8.49 -8.95 -1.87
C SER A 75 8.89 -8.00 -0.76
N THR A 76 7.91 -7.61 0.06
CA THR A 76 8.11 -6.70 1.20
C THR A 76 9.02 -7.31 2.27
N SER A 77 9.24 -8.63 2.24
CA SER A 77 10.21 -9.34 3.10
C SER A 77 11.67 -9.14 2.68
N THR A 78 11.93 -8.53 1.52
CA THR A 78 13.29 -8.26 1.04
C THR A 78 13.67 -6.79 1.24
N THR A 79 14.97 -6.51 1.40
CA THR A 79 15.49 -5.13 1.50
C THR A 79 15.07 -4.27 0.31
N ARG A 80 15.09 -4.83 -0.91
CA ARG A 80 14.64 -4.13 -2.13
C ARG A 80 13.16 -3.76 -2.06
N GLY A 81 12.32 -4.65 -1.52
CA GLY A 81 10.89 -4.39 -1.36
C GLY A 81 10.60 -3.32 -0.32
N MET A 82 11.24 -3.41 0.85
CA MET A 82 11.11 -2.36 1.87
C MET A 82 11.58 -1.00 1.37
N ARG A 83 12.66 -0.96 0.59
CA ARG A 83 13.12 0.29 -0.04
C ARG A 83 12.11 0.86 -1.03
N ALA A 84 11.54 0.02 -1.90
CA ALA A 84 10.53 0.47 -2.83
C ALA A 84 9.30 1.06 -2.11
N LEU A 85 8.84 0.44 -1.00
CA LEU A 85 7.75 0.98 -0.19
C LEU A 85 8.07 2.34 0.41
N ALA A 86 9.30 2.53 0.90
CA ALA A 86 9.76 3.79 1.46
C ALA A 86 9.85 4.89 0.39
N ASP A 87 10.39 4.57 -0.78
CA ASP A 87 10.52 5.52 -1.91
C ASP A 87 9.16 5.97 -2.47
N ALA A 88 8.07 5.25 -2.18
CA ALA A 88 6.72 5.59 -2.60
C ALA A 88 5.94 6.47 -1.60
N ILE A 89 6.56 6.86 -0.48
CA ILE A 89 5.98 7.81 0.48
C ILE A 89 6.34 9.22 0.01
N ASP A 90 5.33 10.09 -0.13
CA ASP A 90 5.59 11.51 -0.36
C ASP A 90 6.21 12.11 0.91
N LEU A 91 7.43 12.66 0.78
CA LEU A 91 8.13 13.22 1.92
C LEU A 91 7.40 14.41 2.54
N SER A 92 6.61 15.14 1.74
CA SER A 92 5.81 16.26 2.26
C SER A 92 4.74 15.80 3.28
N ASP A 93 4.31 14.54 3.21
CA ASP A 93 3.33 13.97 4.15
C ASP A 93 3.95 13.64 5.52
N VAL A 94 5.27 13.38 5.57
CA VAL A 94 6.00 13.00 6.80
C VAL A 94 6.86 14.12 7.39
N THR A 95 7.02 15.23 6.67
CA THR A 95 7.72 16.42 7.17
C THR A 95 6.77 17.35 7.93
N PRO A 96 7.22 17.97 9.04
CA PRO A 96 6.43 18.92 9.83
C PRO A 96 5.87 20.09 9.03
#